data_AF-A0A3C1UH93-F1
#
_entry.id   AF-A0A3C1UH93-F1
#
_cell.length_a   1.000
_cell.length_b   1.000
_cell.length_c   1.000
_cell.angle_alpha   90.00
_cell.angle_beta   90.00
_cell.angle_gamma   90.00
#
_symmetry.space_group_name_H-M   'P 1'
#
loop_
_entity.id
_entity.type
_entity.pdbx_description
1 polymer ?
#
loop_
_entity_poly.entity_id
_entity_poly.type
_entity_poly.pdbx_seq_one_letter_code
_entity_poly.pdbx_strand_id
1 'polypeptide(L)'
;PDLEDKLAVCPKCGSAVRKDTDTFDTWFSSGQWPLITLGFPDSADFKTYYPTDVMETGSDLIFKWVPRMVIFGLYLAKDVPFKDVYLHGLVNDAQGKKMSKSKG
;
A
#
# COMPACT_ATOMS: atom_id res chain seq x y z
N PRO A 1 8.65 -12.22 -15.13
CA PRO A 1 8.63 -12.40 -13.66
C PRO A 1 8.25 -13.84 -13.32
N ASP A 2 8.90 -14.46 -12.33
CA ASP A 2 8.56 -15.81 -11.88
C ASP A 2 7.39 -15.77 -10.89
N LEU A 3 6.18 -15.53 -11.42
CA LEU A 3 4.96 -15.43 -10.59
C LEU A 3 4.53 -16.76 -9.99
N GLU A 4 5.02 -17.86 -10.55
CA GLU A 4 4.65 -19.23 -10.22
C GLU A 4 5.69 -19.91 -9.31
N ASP A 5 6.76 -19.21 -8.94
CA ASP A 5 7.85 -19.70 -8.08
C ASP A 5 8.53 -20.97 -8.63
N LYS A 6 8.77 -21.02 -9.95
CA LYS A 6 9.32 -22.19 -10.67
C LYS A 6 10.78 -22.00 -11.09
N LEU A 7 11.39 -20.85 -10.84
CA LEU A 7 12.74 -20.55 -11.31
C LEU A 7 13.80 -21.27 -10.46
N ALA A 8 14.41 -22.32 -11.02
CA ALA A 8 15.51 -23.05 -10.38
C ALA A 8 16.92 -22.58 -10.81
N VAL A 9 17.03 -21.92 -11.97
CA VAL A 9 18.30 -21.46 -12.55
C VAL A 9 18.20 -20.01 -13.02
N CYS A 10 19.32 -19.29 -12.91
CA CYS A 10 19.42 -17.90 -13.34
C CYS A 10 19.39 -17.82 -14.87
N PRO A 11 18.45 -17.09 -15.49
CA PRO A 11 18.36 -17.00 -16.95
C PRO A 11 19.53 -16.24 -17.60
N LYS A 12 20.34 -15.52 -16.81
CA LYS A 12 21.51 -14.78 -17.32
C LYS A 12 22.83 -15.56 -17.25
N CYS A 13 23.07 -16.34 -16.19
CA CYS A 13 24.35 -17.01 -15.97
C CYS A 13 24.26 -18.53 -15.78
N GLY A 14 23.06 -19.11 -15.75
CA GLY A 14 22.83 -20.56 -15.64
C GLY A 14 23.09 -21.16 -14.25
N SER A 15 23.53 -20.37 -13.28
CA SER A 15 23.75 -20.85 -11.89
C SER A 15 22.43 -21.11 -11.18
N ALA A 16 22.45 -22.02 -10.19
CA ALA A 16 21.29 -22.27 -9.32
C ALA A 16 20.89 -20.98 -8.57
N VAL A 17 19.58 -20.74 -8.46
CA VAL A 17 19.04 -19.60 -7.71
C VAL A 17 18.37 -20.07 -6.42
N ARG A 18 18.32 -19.18 -5.43
CA ARG A 18 17.61 -19.40 -4.17
C ARG A 18 16.69 -18.21 -3.93
N LYS A 19 15.44 -18.48 -3.56
CA LYS A 19 14.49 -17.45 -3.15
C LYS A 19 14.96 -16.75 -1.89
N ASP A 20 14.77 -15.43 -1.85
CA ASP A 20 14.99 -14.66 -0.64
C ASP A 20 14.01 -15.09 0.45
N THR A 21 14.52 -15.19 1.68
CA THR A 21 13.75 -15.56 2.86
C THR A 21 13.10 -14.36 3.55
N ASP A 22 13.48 -13.15 3.14
CA ASP A 22 12.95 -11.91 3.70
C ASP A 22 11.48 -11.70 3.32
N THR A 23 10.80 -10.92 4.17
CA THR A 23 9.41 -10.50 3.95
C THR A 23 9.33 -9.01 3.75
N PHE A 24 8.34 -8.57 2.97
CA PHE A 24 8.08 -7.14 2.83
C PHE A 24 7.46 -6.55 4.11
N ASP A 25 7.82 -5.31 4.40
CA ASP A 25 7.17 -4.49 5.42
C ASP A 25 5.66 -4.37 5.15
N THR A 26 4.85 -4.41 6.20
CA THR A 26 3.39 -4.25 6.09
C THR A 26 3.01 -2.92 5.43
N TRP A 27 3.81 -1.85 5.61
CA TRP A 27 3.55 -0.57 4.94
C TRP A 27 3.88 -0.57 3.46
N PHE A 28 4.73 -1.51 2.99
CA PHE A 28 5.00 -1.71 1.58
C PHE A 28 3.79 -2.28 0.85
N SER A 29 3.11 -3.27 1.43
CA SER A 29 1.89 -3.83 0.84
C SER A 29 0.69 -2.89 1.01
N SER A 30 0.48 -2.30 2.19
CA SER A 30 -0.65 -1.39 2.42
C SER A 30 -0.55 -0.09 1.61
N GLY A 31 0.67 0.39 1.30
CA GLY A 31 0.88 1.52 0.42
C GLY A 31 0.39 1.28 -1.02
N GLN A 32 0.20 0.04 -1.45
CA GLN A 32 -0.28 -0.27 -2.80
C GLN A 32 -1.80 -0.37 -2.89
N TRP A 33 -2.50 -0.16 -1.77
CA TRP A 33 -3.96 -0.29 -1.67
C TRP A 33 -4.74 0.37 -2.82
N PRO A 34 -4.49 1.63 -3.23
CA PRO A 34 -5.27 2.30 -4.28
C PRO A 34 -5.15 1.65 -5.67
N LEU A 35 -4.08 0.86 -5.90
CA LEU A 35 -3.80 0.22 -7.18
C LEU A 35 -4.32 -1.21 -7.18
N ILE A 36 -4.03 -1.99 -6.12
CA ILE A 36 -4.33 -3.42 -6.08
C ILE A 36 -5.82 -3.69 -5.94
N THR A 37 -6.56 -2.87 -5.19
CA THR A 37 -8.00 -3.08 -4.97
C THR A 37 -8.82 -2.81 -6.21
N LEU A 38 -8.32 -1.91 -7.06
CA LEU A 38 -8.93 -1.59 -8.35
C LEU A 38 -8.43 -2.50 -9.48
N GLY A 39 -7.49 -3.42 -9.25
CA GLY A 39 -6.99 -4.31 -10.30
C GLY A 39 -6.14 -3.60 -11.36
N PHE A 40 -5.29 -2.64 -10.94
CA PHE A 40 -4.30 -2.00 -11.80
C PHE A 40 -3.48 -3.03 -12.63
N PRO A 41 -3.13 -2.73 -13.89
CA PRO A 41 -3.36 -1.48 -14.62
C PRO A 41 -4.61 -1.45 -15.51
N ASP A 42 -5.15 -2.61 -15.89
CA ASP A 42 -6.00 -2.71 -17.09
C ASP A 42 -7.50 -2.93 -16.82
N SER A 43 -7.91 -3.00 -15.56
CA SER A 43 -9.31 -3.23 -15.19
C SER A 43 -10.22 -2.03 -15.57
N ALA A 44 -11.52 -2.30 -15.67
CA ALA A 44 -12.54 -1.26 -15.83
C ALA A 44 -12.66 -0.39 -14.57
N ASP A 45 -12.53 -1.00 -13.39
CA ASP A 45 -12.64 -0.32 -12.10
C ASP A 45 -11.51 0.70 -11.92
N PHE A 46 -10.27 0.35 -12.29
CA PHE A 46 -9.15 1.27 -12.23
C PHE A 46 -9.38 2.50 -13.11
N LYS A 47 -9.85 2.29 -14.36
CA LYS A 47 -10.15 3.39 -15.29
C LYS A 47 -11.29 4.30 -14.82
N THR A 48 -12.19 3.78 -13.97
CA THR A 48 -13.40 4.49 -13.53
C THR A 48 -13.21 5.19 -12.19
N TYR A 49 -12.54 4.53 -11.25
CA TYR A 49 -12.46 4.92 -9.84
C TYR A 49 -11.08 5.42 -9.39
N TYR A 50 -10.08 5.37 -10.28
CA TYR A 50 -8.79 6.00 -10.06
C TYR A 50 -8.68 7.32 -10.83
N PRO A 51 -8.26 8.43 -10.18
CA PRO A 51 -7.93 8.57 -8.76
C PRO A 51 -9.18 8.63 -7.87
N THR A 52 -9.09 8.07 -6.66
CA THR A 52 -10.18 8.09 -5.67
C THR A 52 -10.47 9.52 -5.20
N ASP A 53 -11.73 9.88 -4.94
CA ASP A 53 -12.04 11.25 -4.54
C ASP A 53 -11.51 11.59 -3.13
N VAL A 54 -11.80 10.75 -2.12
CA VAL A 54 -11.46 11.02 -0.72
C VAL A 54 -10.79 9.82 -0.05
N MET A 55 -9.63 10.06 0.58
CA MET A 55 -8.98 9.13 1.52
C MET A 55 -9.24 9.57 2.95
N GLU A 56 -10.00 8.78 3.70
CA GLU A 56 -10.28 9.02 5.11
C GLU A 56 -9.31 8.22 6.00
N THR A 57 -8.67 8.89 6.96
CA THR A 57 -7.77 8.21 7.91
C THR A 57 -7.53 9.02 9.18
N GLY A 58 -7.05 8.35 10.23
CA GLY A 58 -6.63 9.00 11.46
C GLY A 58 -5.32 9.76 11.25
N SER A 59 -5.18 10.91 11.93
CA SER A 59 -3.96 11.73 11.86
C SER A 59 -2.69 10.98 12.32
N ASP A 60 -2.83 9.88 13.05
CA ASP A 60 -1.74 9.02 13.49
C ASP A 60 -1.14 8.13 12.39
N LEU A 61 -1.87 7.90 11.30
CA LEU A 61 -1.43 7.06 10.17
C LEU A 61 -0.83 7.86 9.02
N ILE A 62 -0.92 9.20 9.06
CA ILE A 62 -0.50 10.06 7.94
C ILE A 62 0.90 9.72 7.45
N PHE A 63 1.94 9.75 8.30
CA PHE A 63 3.32 9.49 7.85
C PHE A 63 3.62 8.02 7.57
N LYS A 64 2.82 7.09 8.08
CA LYS A 64 3.03 5.66 7.88
C LYS A 64 2.42 5.19 6.58
N TRP A 65 1.27 5.73 6.19
CA TRP A 65 0.47 5.15 5.10
C TRP A 65 0.29 6.09 3.91
N VAL A 66 -0.17 7.32 4.13
CA VAL A 66 -0.58 8.25 3.07
C VAL A 66 0.55 8.55 2.05
N PRO A 67 1.78 8.95 2.46
CA PRO A 67 2.88 9.17 1.52
C PRO A 67 3.26 7.95 0.71
N ARG A 68 3.16 6.74 1.28
CA ARG A 68 3.52 5.51 0.54
C ARG A 68 2.54 5.27 -0.59
N MET A 69 1.24 5.49 -0.36
CA MET A 69 0.22 5.46 -1.42
C MET A 69 0.50 6.50 -2.50
N VAL A 70 0.89 7.72 -2.11
CA VAL A 70 1.25 8.77 -3.08
C VAL A 70 2.47 8.38 -3.91
N ILE A 71 3.52 7.84 -3.28
CA ILE A 71 4.73 7.38 -3.96
C ILE A 71 4.39 6.29 -4.99
N PHE A 72 3.61 5.27 -4.61
CA PHE A 72 3.24 4.21 -5.53
C PHE A 72 2.33 4.69 -6.67
N GLY A 73 1.36 5.55 -6.39
CA GLY A 73 0.50 6.16 -7.41
C GLY A 73 1.31 6.94 -8.44
N LEU A 74 2.16 7.86 -7.99
CA LEU A 74 3.01 8.66 -8.86
C LEU A 74 4.03 7.81 -9.63
N TYR A 75 4.55 6.74 -9.01
CA TYR A 75 5.54 5.87 -9.64
C TYR A 75 4.93 4.94 -10.69
N LEU A 76 3.81 4.28 -10.38
CA LEU A 76 3.20 3.26 -11.23
C LEU A 76 2.11 3.83 -12.15
N ALA A 77 1.12 4.52 -11.57
CA ALA A 77 -0.04 5.04 -12.30
C ALA A 77 0.21 6.42 -12.93
N LYS A 78 1.30 7.09 -12.56
CA LYS A 78 1.66 8.46 -13.00
C LYS A 78 0.63 9.53 -12.61
N ASP A 79 -0.18 9.24 -11.60
CA ASP A 79 -1.17 10.16 -11.06
C ASP A 79 -1.28 9.97 -9.52
N VAL A 80 -1.93 10.91 -8.85
CA VAL A 80 -2.16 10.84 -7.40
C VAL A 80 -3.17 9.73 -7.08
N PRO A 81 -3.05 9.00 -5.96
CA PRO A 81 -4.01 7.95 -5.60
C PRO A 81 -5.38 8.49 -5.16
N PHE A 82 -5.41 9.71 -4.64
CA PHE A 82 -6.62 10.37 -4.16
C PHE A 82 -6.51 11.89 -4.33
N LYS A 83 -7.65 12.56 -4.49
CA LYS A 83 -7.74 14.01 -4.66
C LYS A 83 -7.70 14.73 -3.31
N ASP A 84 -8.49 14.25 -2.35
CA ASP A 84 -8.61 14.83 -1.01
C ASP A 84 -8.23 13.81 0.08
N VAL A 85 -7.60 14.30 1.16
CA VAL A 85 -7.32 13.52 2.37
C VAL A 85 -8.08 14.12 3.53
N TYR A 86 -9.02 13.36 4.10
CA TYR A 86 -9.77 13.76 5.27
C TYR A 86 -9.19 13.09 6.52
N LEU A 87 -8.70 13.91 7.45
CA LEU A 87 -8.13 13.45 8.71
C LEU A 87 -9.15 13.57 9.83
N HIS A 88 -9.68 12.44 10.28
CA HIS A 88 -10.61 12.41 11.39
C HIS A 88 -9.87 12.44 12.75
N GLY A 89 -10.59 12.85 13.79
CA GLY A 89 -10.10 12.85 15.17
C GLY A 89 -9.89 11.44 15.71
N LEU A 90 -9.11 11.33 16.78
CA LEU A 90 -8.87 10.06 17.47
C LEU A 90 -9.84 9.89 18.64
N VAL A 91 -10.41 8.70 18.78
CA VAL A 91 -11.24 8.38 19.96
C VAL A 91 -10.32 8.11 21.14
N ASN A 92 -10.56 8.82 22.24
CA ASN A 92 -9.76 8.75 23.45
C ASN A 92 -10.51 8.01 24.57
N ASP A 93 -9.75 7.45 25.51
CA ASP A 93 -10.28 6.89 26.75
C ASP A 93 -10.75 7.99 27.71
N ALA A 94 -11.29 7.58 28.87
CA ALA A 94 -11.79 8.50 29.89
C ALA A 94 -10.70 9.43 30.48
N GLN A 95 -9.42 9.08 30.28
CA GLN A 95 -8.26 9.84 30.73
C GLN A 95 -7.64 10.67 29.58
N GLY A 96 -8.30 10.75 28.42
CA GLY A 96 -7.85 11.52 27.26
C GLY A 96 -6.71 10.88 26.48
N LYS A 97 -6.36 9.60 26.73
CA LYS A 97 -5.32 8.90 25.97
C LYS A 97 -5.95 8.22 24.75
N LYS A 98 -5.22 8.25 23.63
CA LYS A 98 -5.58 7.51 22.41
C LYS A 98 -5.87 6.04 22.75
N MET A 99 -7.06 5.56 22.37
CA MET A 99 -7.39 4.14 22.45
C MET A 99 -6.57 3.33 21.45
N SER A 100 -5.97 2.25 21.93
CA SER A 100 -5.21 1.30 21.12
C SER A 100 -5.09 -0.01 21.87
N LYS A 101 -5.14 -1.16 21.17
CA LYS A 101 -4.98 -2.48 21.78
C LYS A 101 -3.71 -2.66 22.62
N SER A 102 -2.65 -1.91 22.32
CA SER A 102 -1.41 -1.94 23.11
C SER A 102 -1.53 -1.25 24.48
N LYS A 103 -2.62 -0.53 24.74
CA LYS A 103 -2.86 0.24 25.97
C LYS A 103 -4.05 -0.29 26.79
N GLY A 104 -4.75 -1.31 26.30
CA GLY A 104 -5.94 -1.92 26.92
C GLY A 104 -6.61 -2.89 25.96
#